data_AF-A0AAV8YL87-F1
#
_entry.id   AF-A0AAV8YL87-F1
#
_cell.length_a   1.000
_cell.length_b   1.000
_cell.length_c   1.000
_cell.angle_alpha   90.00
_cell.angle_beta   90.00
_cell.angle_gamma   90.00
#
_symmetry.space_group_name_H-M   'P 1'
#
loop_
_entity.id
_entity.type
_entity.pdbx_description
1 polymer ?
#
loop_
_entity_poly.entity_id
_entity_poly.type
_entity_poly.pdbx_seq_one_letter_code
_entity_poly.pdbx_strand_id
1 'polypeptide(L)' 'MYLYQGSYIQVGDIVSMKDADGDTYYAQIKGLLTDQYCEKSAVVTWLLPTQESPPPNEEFDPATYIIGM' A
#
# COMPACT_ATOMS: atom_id res chain seq x y z
N MET A 1 -8.99 11.81 -6.92
CA MET A 1 -7.84 12.21 -6.08
C MET A 1 -8.33 12.37 -4.66
N TYR A 2 -7.79 11.60 -3.70
CA TYR A 2 -8.16 11.73 -2.28
C TYR A 2 -6.97 12.29 -1.52
N LEU A 3 -7.21 13.25 -0.60
CA LEU A 3 -6.17 13.79 0.27
C LEU A 3 -6.18 13.01 1.58
N TYR A 4 -5.08 12.33 1.90
CA TYR A 4 -4.89 11.63 3.16
C TYR A 4 -3.59 12.10 3.81
N GLN A 5 -3.68 12.68 5.01
CA GLN A 5 -2.53 13.23 5.75
C GLN A 5 -1.64 14.20 4.93
N GLY A 6 -2.25 15.02 4.05
CA GLY A 6 -1.53 15.95 3.18
C GLY A 6 -0.88 15.30 1.96
N SER A 7 -0.96 13.98 1.81
CA SER A 7 -0.52 13.24 0.63
C SER A 7 -1.72 12.93 -0.27
N TYR A 8 -1.53 13.05 -1.58
CA TYR A 8 -2.56 12.70 -2.54
C TYR A 8 -2.45 11.21 -2.88
N ILE A 9 -3.54 10.48 -2.69
CA ILE A 9 -3.67 9.09 -3.09
C ILE A 9 -4.63 8.95 -4.27
N GLN A 10 -4.25 8.10 -5.22
CA GLN A 10 -5.03 7.76 -6.40
C GLN A 10 -4.86 6.27 -6.72
N VAL A 11 -5.75 5.76 -7.56
CA VAL A 11 -5.67 4.37 -8.03
C VAL A 11 -4.40 4.20 -8.86
N GLY A 12 -3.63 3.15 -8.56
CA GLY A 12 -2.34 2.85 -9.18
C GLY A 12 -1.13 3.22 -8.31
N ASP A 13 -1.29 4.09 -7.31
CA ASP A 13 -0.21 4.43 -6.38
C ASP A 13 0.12 3.27 -5.44
N ILE A 14 1.41 3.19 -5.10
CA ILE A 14 1.94 2.26 -4.09
C ILE A 14 2.02 3.01 -2.77
N VAL A 15 1.45 2.41 -1.73
CA VAL A 15 1.49 2.95 -0.37
C VAL A 15 2.25 1.99 0.53
N SER A 16 3.04 2.56 1.43
CA SER A 16 3.60 1.82 2.56
C SER A 16 2.64 1.89 3.74
N MET A 17 2.37 0.74 4.34
CA MET A 17 1.55 0.58 5.54
C MET A 17 2.42 -0.02 6.63
N LYS A 18 2.31 0.51 7.83
CA LYS A 18 3.03 -0.01 8.99
C LYS A 18 2.07 -0.85 9.83
N ASP A 19 2.44 -2.08 10.11
CA ASP A 19 1.67 -2.95 10.99
C ASP A 19 1.88 -2.58 12.46
N ALA A 20 1.06 -3.14 13.36
CA ALA A 20 1.14 -2.90 14.79
C ALA A 20 2.47 -3.36 15.40
N ASP A 21 3.08 -4.41 14.83
CA ASP A 21 4.41 -4.91 15.20
C ASP A 21 5.57 -4.02 14.70
N GLY A 22 5.26 -3.04 13.85
CA GLY A 22 6.23 -2.07 13.35
C GLY A 22 6.89 -2.45 12.03
N ASP A 23 6.49 -3.58 11.43
CA ASP A 23 6.88 -3.98 10.09
C ASP A 23 6.21 -3.09 9.03
N THR A 24 6.96 -2.76 7.98
CA THR A 24 6.46 -1.97 6.85
C THR A 24 6.10 -2.90 5.71
N TYR A 25 4.85 -2.85 5.29
CA TYR A 25 4.29 -3.56 4.16
C TYR A 25 4.00 -2.58 3.02
N TYR A 26 4.07 -3.06 1.79
CA TYR A 26 3.69 -2.27 0.64
C TYR A 26 2.39 -2.82 0.05
N ALA A 27 1.55 -1.93 -0.45
CA ALA A 27 0.31 -2.31 -1.12
C ALA A 27 0.02 -1.35 -2.27
N GLN A 28 -0.58 -1.88 -3.34
CA GLN A 28 -1.04 -1.06 -4.46
C GLN A 28 -2.51 -0.71 -4.29
N ILE A 29 -2.86 0.57 -4.47
CA ILE A 29 -4.26 1.01 -4.50
C ILE A 29 -4.91 0.58 -5.81
N LYS A 30 -5.90 -0.32 -5.75
CA LYS A 30 -6.72 -0.74 -6.90
C LYS A 30 -8.01 0.06 -7.02
N GLY A 31 -8.53 0.57 -5.91
CA GLY A 31 -9.79 1.29 -5.90
C GLY A 31 -9.93 2.13 -4.64
N LEU A 32 -10.66 3.23 -4.75
CA LEU A 32 -11.05 4.06 -3.63
C LEU A 32 -12.58 4.10 -3.63
N LEU A 33 -13.18 3.68 -2.52
CA LEU A 33 -14.62 3.65 -2.32
C LEU A 33 -14.97 4.66 -1.24
N THR A 34 -16.18 5.18 -1.33
CA THR A 34 -16.74 6.04 -0.29
C THR A 34 -18.15 5.53 -0.04
N ASP A 35 -18.40 5.09 1.18
CA ASP A 35 -19.72 4.60 1.57
C ASP A 35 -20.69 5.78 1.81
N GLN A 36 -21.97 5.45 1.92
CA GLN A 36 -23.10 6.35 2.16
C GLN A 36 -22.93 7.17 3.46
N TYR A 37 -22.15 6.65 4.40
CA TYR A 37 -21.81 7.32 5.66
C TYR A 37 -20.57 8.24 5.57
N CYS A 38 -20.10 8.57 4.36
CA CYS A 38 -18.85 9.32 4.12
C CYS A 38 -17.58 8.61 4.63
N GLU A 39 -17.66 7.30 4.91
CA GLU A 39 -16.51 6.49 5.25
C GLU A 39 -15.68 6.21 4.00
N LYS A 40 -14.37 6.47 4.07
CA LYS A 40 -13.45 6.28 2.94
C LYS A 40 -12.80 4.91 3.09
N SER A 41 -13.05 4.04 2.13
CA SER A 41 -12.42 2.72 2.08
C SER A 41 -11.51 2.65 0.86
N ALA A 42 -10.40 1.94 0.96
CA ALA A 42 -9.51 1.70 -0.17
C ALA A 42 -9.42 0.20 -0.41
N VAL A 43 -9.57 -0.21 -1.66
CA VAL A 43 -9.23 -1.56 -2.09
C VAL A 43 -7.77 -1.52 -2.49
N VAL A 44 -6.96 -2.26 -1.73
CA VAL A 44 -5.52 -2.40 -1.96
C VAL A 44 -5.18 -3.86 -2.22
N THR A 45 -4.16 -4.09 -3.05
CA THR A 45 -3.55 -5.42 -3.21
C THR A 45 -2.22 -5.42 -2.48
N TRP A 46 -2.08 -6.31 -1.50
CA TRP A 46 -0.86 -6.47 -0.73
C TRP A 46 0.27 -7.01 -1.61
N LEU A 47 1.45 -6.44 -1.43
CA LEU A 47 2.68 -6.89 -2.06
C LEU A 47 3.40 -7.79 -1.08
N LEU A 48 3.63 -9.05 -1.47
CA LEU A 48 4.35 -10.00 -0.63
C LEU A 48 5.85 -9.86 -0.90
N PRO A 49 6.68 -9.61 0.14
CA PRO A 49 8.12 -9.65 0.00
C PRO A 49 8.53 -11.10 -0.29
N THR A 50 9.32 -11.29 -1.34
CA THR A 50 10.02 -12.56 -1.52
C THR A 50 11.22 -12.61 -0.59
N GLN A 51 11.65 -13.81 -0.19
CA GLN A 51 12.62 -14.06 0.89
C GLN A 51 14.02 -13.44 0.67
N GLU A 52 14.24 -12.69 -0.41
CA GLU A 52 15.47 -11.96 -0.75
C GLU A 52 15.30 -10.41 -0.76
N SER A 53 14.18 -9.86 -0.30
CA SER A 53 14.04 -8.40 -0.25
C SER A 53 14.96 -7.79 0.83
N PRO A 54 15.77 -6.76 0.51
CA PRO A 54 16.52 -6.00 1.52
C PRO A 54 15.56 -5.40 2.55
N PRO A 55 16.03 -5.09 3.78
CA PRO A 55 15.18 -4.56 4.84
C PRO A 55 14.33 -3.39 4.32
N PRO A 56 13.05 -3.27 4.74
CA PRO A 56 12.07 -2.33 4.19
C PRO A 56 12.41 -0.83 4.38
N ASN A 57 13.59 -0.54 4.91
CA ASN A 57 14.14 0.78 5.17
C ASN A 57 15.26 1.20 4.20
N GLU A 58 15.75 0.32 3.32
CA GLU A 58 16.84 0.65 2.39
C GLU A 58 16.35 0.97 0.97
N GLU A 59 15.57 0.09 0.33
CA GLU A 59 15.17 0.30 -1.06
C GLU A 59 13.84 -0.42 -1.37
N PHE A 60 12.85 0.31 -1.90
CA PHE A 60 11.63 -0.29 -2.43
C PHE A 60 11.88 -0.75 -3.86
N ASP A 61 12.10 -2.04 -4.05
CA ASP A 61 12.29 -2.63 -5.38
C ASP A 61 10.99 -3.26 -5.90
N PRO A 62 10.31 -2.67 -6.90
CA PRO A 62 9.06 -3.24 -7.42
C PRO A 62 9.23 -4.65 -8.00
N ALA A 63 10.47 -5.07 -8.29
CA ALA A 63 10.80 -6.40 -8.80
C ALA A 63 10.94 -7.49 -7.72
N THR A 64 11.18 -7.12 -6.45
CA THR A 64 11.28 -8.09 -5.33
C THR A 64 9.93 -8.39 -4.68
N TYR A 65 8.93 -7.57 -4.99
CA TYR A 65 7.56 -7.68 -4.52
C TYR A 65 6.68 -8.38 -5.55
N ILE A 66 6.12 -9.53 -5.18
CA ILE A 66 5.13 -10.20 -6.02
C ILE A 66 3.75 -9.69 -5.62
N ILE A 67 2.94 -9.34 -6.61
CA ILE A 67 1.52 -9.05 -6.40
C ILE A 67 0.86 -10.36 -5.96
N GLY A 68 0.45 -10.43 -4.69
CA GLY A 68 -0.33 -11.53 -4.17
C GLY A 68 -1.63 -11.61 -4.94
N MET A 69 -1.77 -12.66 -5.74
CA MET A 69 -2.97 -13.00 -6.50
C MET A 69 -4.09 -13.50 -5.59
#